data_AF-A0A378BEC3-F1
#
_entry.id   AF-A0A378BEC3-F1
#
_cell.length_a   1.000
_cell.length_b   1.000
_cell.length_c   1.000
_cell.angle_alpha   90.00
_cell.angle_beta   90.00
_cell.angle_gamma   90.00
#
_symmetry.space_group_name_H-M   'P 1'
#
loop_
_entity.id
_entity.type
_entity.pdbx_description
1 polymer ?
#
loop_
_entity_poly.entity_id
_entity_poly.type
_entity_poly.pdbx_seq_one_letter_code
_entity_poly.pdbx_strand_id
1 'polypeptide(L)'
;MLAVTGIAVGGWLALRQSDLPPISVTQNAGPIPGLPATTPPGPVDLPQTQRQLGELARLAPDWAVSYGDQLVHQALIRWPDQAQPLAQQWRQQLSAGALPADNLTGWSEGMQQLQRLADQLNALDEQKGKYLTVSELKTAVFAITQSFNRAVPLEEQLRQLAALPVDQPWPAARGSLAELHLQQLIVEYALLKRKQPASPTAALPATGEPSVSEAVK
;
A
#
# COMPACT_ATOMS: atom_id res chain seq x y z
N MET A 1 44.08 9.17 4.40
CA MET A 1 43.16 8.89 3.29
C MET A 1 41.82 8.51 3.88
N LEU A 2 40.79 9.32 3.65
CA LEU A 2 39.40 9.04 4.04
C LEU A 2 38.64 8.68 2.76
N ALA A 3 38.00 7.52 2.74
CA ALA A 3 37.01 7.20 1.71
C ALA A 3 35.81 6.56 2.40
N VAL A 4 34.74 7.33 2.40
CA VAL A 4 33.43 7.10 2.99
C VAL A 4 32.77 5.88 2.33
N THR A 5 32.39 4.88 3.11
CA THR A 5 31.52 3.79 2.68
C THR A 5 30.09 4.30 2.58
N GLY A 6 29.60 4.49 1.35
CA GLY A 6 28.21 4.83 1.06
C GLY A 6 27.28 3.63 1.22
N ILE A 7 26.22 3.82 1.99
CA ILE A 7 25.10 2.87 2.11
C ILE A 7 24.28 2.97 0.82
N ALA A 8 24.18 1.86 0.08
CA ALA A 8 23.31 1.76 -1.09
C ALA A 8 21.85 1.62 -0.63
N VAL A 9 21.14 2.74 -0.56
CA VAL A 9 19.67 2.79 -0.51
C VAL A 9 19.19 2.90 -1.96
N GLY A 10 18.42 1.94 -2.50
CA GLY A 10 17.86 2.11 -3.85
C GLY A 10 17.34 0.89 -4.63
N GLY A 11 17.11 -0.26 -4.01
CA GLY A 11 16.75 -1.50 -4.72
C GLY A 11 15.41 -1.52 -5.49
N TRP A 12 14.54 -0.52 -5.34
CA TRP A 12 13.25 -0.45 -6.06
C TRP A 12 13.19 0.62 -7.15
N LEU A 13 14.10 1.61 -7.12
CA LEU A 13 14.19 2.64 -8.18
C LEU A 13 15.04 2.19 -9.38
N ALA A 14 15.94 1.21 -9.19
CA ALA A 14 16.81 0.67 -10.25
C ALA A 14 16.05 -0.12 -11.34
N LEU A 15 14.79 -0.52 -11.09
CA LEU A 15 13.95 -1.22 -12.05
C LEU A 15 13.36 -0.31 -13.14
N ARG A 16 13.56 1.01 -13.09
CA ARG A 16 12.98 1.94 -14.07
C ARG A 16 13.95 2.76 -14.91
N GLN A 17 15.25 2.72 -14.64
CA GLN A 17 16.25 3.51 -15.37
C GLN A 17 17.32 2.69 -16.10
N SER A 18 17.23 1.36 -16.03
CA SER A 18 18.00 0.53 -16.95
C SER A 18 17.21 0.46 -18.25
N ASP A 19 17.84 0.86 -19.35
CA ASP A 19 17.48 0.42 -20.70
C ASP A 19 17.58 -1.12 -20.70
N LEU A 20 16.55 -1.78 -20.18
CA LEU A 20 16.53 -3.23 -20.03
C LEU A 20 16.29 -3.79 -21.44
N PRO A 21 17.15 -4.69 -21.96
CA PRO A 21 16.68 -5.55 -23.03
C PRO A 21 15.38 -6.21 -22.57
N PRO A 22 14.40 -6.44 -23.47
CA PRO A 22 13.11 -6.99 -23.11
C PRO A 22 13.35 -8.17 -22.17
N ILE A 23 12.72 -8.10 -20.99
CA ILE A 23 12.85 -9.09 -19.94
C ILE A 23 12.45 -10.41 -20.60
N SER A 24 13.44 -11.16 -21.07
CA SER A 24 13.26 -12.55 -21.41
C SER A 24 13.02 -13.15 -20.04
N VAL A 25 11.75 -13.34 -19.69
CA VAL A 25 11.36 -14.29 -18.65
C VAL A 25 12.02 -15.57 -19.09
N THR A 26 13.23 -15.82 -18.57
CA THR A 26 13.92 -17.06 -18.83
C THR A 26 12.97 -18.10 -18.27
N GLN A 27 12.65 -19.10 -19.08
CA GLN A 27 11.63 -20.12 -18.82
C GLN A 27 11.97 -21.01 -17.60
N ASN A 28 12.90 -20.58 -16.76
CA ASN A 28 13.45 -21.28 -15.60
C ASN A 28 13.06 -20.66 -14.26
N ALA A 29 12.35 -19.53 -14.23
CA ALA A 29 11.60 -19.14 -13.04
C ALA A 29 10.29 -19.94 -13.03
N GLY A 30 10.10 -20.81 -12.02
CA GLY A 30 8.83 -21.51 -11.83
C GLY A 30 7.64 -20.53 -11.79
N PRO A 31 6.41 -21.00 -12.01
CA PRO A 31 5.23 -20.14 -11.98
C PRO A 31 5.16 -19.41 -10.64
N ILE A 32 5.05 -18.08 -10.67
CA ILE A 32 4.88 -17.28 -9.46
C ILE A 32 3.48 -17.61 -8.90
N PRO A 33 3.36 -18.25 -7.73
CA PRO A 33 2.08 -18.66 -7.17
C PRO A 33 1.11 -17.50 -7.04
N GLY A 34 -0.08 -17.62 -7.64
CA GLY A 34 -1.13 -16.60 -7.59
C GLY A 34 -1.08 -15.60 -8.75
N LEU A 35 0.01 -15.52 -9.52
CA LEU A 35 -0.02 -14.81 -10.81
C LEU A 35 -0.46 -15.79 -11.91
N PRO A 36 -1.41 -15.42 -12.79
CA PRO A 36 -1.66 -16.22 -13.97
C PRO A 36 -0.38 -16.33 -14.79
N ALA A 37 -0.15 -17.51 -15.40
CA ALA A 37 0.98 -17.71 -16.29
C ALA A 37 1.00 -16.57 -17.34
N THR A 38 2.03 -15.73 -17.28
CA THR A 38 2.18 -14.53 -18.13
C THR A 38 2.59 -14.86 -19.55
N THR A 39 2.90 -16.13 -19.83
CA THR A 39 3.17 -16.64 -21.17
C THR A 39 1.84 -17.08 -21.79
N PRO A 40 1.28 -16.37 -22.80
CA PRO A 40 0.15 -16.90 -23.55
C PRO A 40 0.61 -18.17 -24.29
N PRO A 41 0.10 -19.36 -23.93
CA PRO A 41 0.44 -20.57 -24.66
C PRO A 41 -0.51 -20.65 -25.86
N GLY A 42 -0.07 -20.13 -27.01
CA GLY A 42 -0.83 -20.21 -28.26
C GLY A 42 -1.73 -19.00 -28.57
N PRO A 43 -2.62 -19.11 -29.58
CA PRO A 43 -3.44 -18.00 -30.03
C PRO A 43 -4.28 -17.45 -28.87
N VAL A 44 -4.31 -16.12 -28.74
CA VAL A 44 -5.02 -15.41 -27.68
C VAL A 44 -6.50 -15.78 -27.73
N ASP A 45 -6.94 -16.60 -26.77
CA ASP A 45 -8.32 -17.00 -26.61
C ASP A 45 -9.05 -16.01 -25.67
N LEU A 46 -10.03 -15.26 -26.20
CA LEU A 46 -10.72 -14.19 -25.48
C LEU A 46 -11.33 -14.66 -24.14
N PRO A 47 -12.02 -15.82 -24.04
CA PRO A 47 -12.51 -16.35 -22.77
C PRO A 47 -11.39 -16.73 -21.79
N GLN A 48 -10.22 -17.14 -22.28
CA GLN A 48 -9.06 -17.38 -21.42
C GLN A 48 -8.48 -16.07 -20.89
N THR A 49 -8.30 -15.06 -21.75
CA THR A 49 -7.83 -13.73 -21.33
C THR A 49 -8.79 -13.09 -20.33
N GLN A 50 -10.10 -13.21 -20.55
CA GLN A 50 -11.10 -12.67 -19.62
C GLN A 50 -11.02 -13.34 -18.24
N ARG A 51 -10.81 -14.66 -18.19
CA ARG A 51 -10.57 -15.38 -16.93
C ARG A 51 -9.28 -14.91 -16.26
N GLN A 52 -8.18 -14.77 -17.00
CA GLN A 52 -6.90 -14.29 -16.46
C GLN A 52 -7.00 -12.86 -15.89
N LEU A 53 -7.68 -11.94 -16.59
CA LEU A 53 -7.94 -10.60 -16.10
C LEU A 53 -8.80 -10.60 -14.83
N GLY A 54 -9.80 -11.49 -14.77
CA GLY A 54 -10.63 -11.69 -13.59
C GLY A 54 -9.82 -12.14 -12.36
N GLU A 55 -8.87 -13.05 -12.55
CA GLU A 55 -7.98 -13.50 -11.48
C GLU A 55 -6.99 -12.41 -11.04
N LEU A 56 -6.42 -11.63 -11.97
CA LEU A 56 -5.58 -10.48 -11.64
C LEU A 56 -6.34 -9.42 -10.84
N ALA A 57 -7.59 -9.13 -11.20
CA ALA A 57 -8.42 -8.15 -10.51
C ALA A 57 -8.81 -8.58 -9.08
N ARG A 58 -8.69 -9.88 -8.76
CA ARG A 58 -8.96 -10.44 -7.42
C ARG A 58 -7.75 -10.46 -6.50
N LEU A 59 -6.56 -10.14 -7.01
CA LEU A 59 -5.35 -10.12 -6.18
C LEU A 59 -5.46 -9.09 -5.08
N ALA A 60 -5.00 -9.47 -3.88
CA ALA A 60 -4.94 -8.56 -2.75
C ALA A 60 -3.96 -7.40 -3.07
N PRO A 61 -4.24 -6.17 -2.61
CA PRO A 61 -3.35 -5.03 -2.85
C PRO A 61 -1.96 -5.22 -2.22
N ASP A 62 -1.87 -5.99 -1.13
CA ASP A 62 -0.64 -6.38 -0.44
C ASP A 62 -0.01 -7.68 -0.96
N TRP A 63 -0.47 -8.22 -2.09
CA TRP A 63 -0.07 -9.55 -2.57
C TRP A 63 1.47 -9.70 -2.65
N ALA A 64 2.18 -8.72 -3.19
CA ALA A 64 3.64 -8.75 -3.31
C ALA A 64 4.35 -8.85 -1.94
N VAL A 65 3.82 -8.16 -0.92
CA VAL A 65 4.35 -8.24 0.46
C VAL A 65 4.06 -9.62 1.05
N SER A 66 2.83 -10.11 0.89
CA SER A 66 2.43 -11.42 1.42
C SER A 66 3.20 -12.58 0.78
N TYR A 67 3.49 -12.49 -0.52
CA TYR A 67 4.27 -13.48 -1.24
C TYR A 67 5.74 -13.46 -0.83
N GLY A 68 6.32 -12.26 -0.64
CA GLY A 68 7.68 -12.12 -0.08
C GLY A 68 7.80 -12.75 1.32
N ASP A 69 6.81 -12.54 2.19
CA ASP A 69 6.74 -13.20 3.49
C ASP A 69 6.70 -14.72 3.37
N GLN A 70 5.91 -15.27 2.43
CA GLN A 70 5.85 -16.72 2.17
C GLN A 70 7.19 -17.27 1.67
N LEU A 71 7.91 -16.56 0.80
CA LEU A 71 9.23 -16.96 0.32
C LEU A 71 10.24 -17.02 1.46
N VAL A 72 10.26 -15.99 2.31
CA VAL A 72 11.12 -15.95 3.50
C VAL A 72 10.77 -17.08 4.46
N HIS A 73 9.48 -17.34 4.70
CA HIS A 73 9.04 -18.40 5.58
C HIS A 73 9.47 -19.79 5.07
N GLN A 74 9.29 -20.06 3.77
CA GLN A 74 9.75 -21.30 3.16
C GLN A 74 11.27 -21.46 3.23
N ALA A 75 12.02 -20.36 3.02
CA ALA A 75 13.47 -20.37 3.17
C ALA A 75 13.91 -20.68 4.60
N LEU A 76 13.23 -20.13 5.60
CA LEU A 76 13.50 -20.41 7.02
C LEU A 76 13.19 -21.85 7.41
N ILE A 77 12.12 -22.45 6.87
CA ILE A 77 11.81 -23.88 7.11
C ILE A 77 12.90 -24.78 6.51
N ARG A 78 13.38 -24.45 5.30
CA ARG A 78 14.34 -25.29 4.59
C ARG A 78 15.79 -25.06 5.02
N TRP A 79 16.15 -23.85 5.41
CA TRP A 79 17.50 -23.44 5.81
C TRP A 79 17.47 -22.46 6.99
N PRO A 80 17.16 -22.92 8.22
CA PRO A 80 16.93 -22.04 9.37
C PRO A 80 18.12 -21.12 9.67
N ASP A 81 19.36 -21.65 9.67
CA ASP A 81 20.55 -20.85 10.01
C ASP A 81 20.97 -19.89 8.89
N GLN A 82 20.79 -20.28 7.62
CA GLN A 82 21.26 -19.51 6.47
C GLN A 82 20.25 -18.47 5.99
N ALA A 83 18.94 -18.72 6.19
CA ALA A 83 17.87 -17.83 5.75
C ALA A 83 17.55 -16.72 6.77
N GLN A 84 18.12 -16.76 7.97
CA GLN A 84 17.94 -15.73 9.00
C GLN A 84 18.34 -14.30 8.55
N PRO A 85 19.51 -14.06 7.91
CA PRO A 85 19.84 -12.75 7.36
C PRO A 85 18.88 -12.31 6.25
N LEU A 86 18.40 -13.23 5.40
CA LEU A 86 17.41 -12.95 4.37
C LEU A 86 16.09 -12.44 4.98
N ALA A 87 15.62 -13.10 6.04
CA ALA A 87 14.42 -12.69 6.76
C ALA A 87 14.56 -11.32 7.44
N GLN A 88 15.76 -11.01 7.96
CA GLN A 88 16.04 -9.69 8.52
C GLN A 88 16.07 -8.60 7.45
N GLN A 89 16.74 -8.86 6.32
CA GLN A 89 16.81 -7.93 5.20
C GLN A 89 15.43 -7.61 4.63
N TRP A 90 14.61 -8.63 4.41
CA TRP A 90 13.23 -8.45 3.93
C TRP A 90 12.40 -7.56 4.87
N ARG A 91 12.45 -7.83 6.17
CA ARG A 91 11.76 -7.01 7.17
C ARG A 91 12.28 -5.57 7.21
N GLN A 92 13.58 -5.37 7.10
CA GLN A 92 14.16 -4.02 7.04
C GLN A 92 13.70 -3.27 5.80
N GLN A 93 13.60 -3.93 4.64
CA GLN A 93 13.07 -3.33 3.42
C GLN A 93 11.61 -2.91 3.59
N LEU A 94 10.78 -3.76 4.19
CA LEU A 94 9.38 -3.41 4.49
C LEU A 94 9.29 -2.24 5.47
N SER A 95 10.08 -2.24 6.55
CA SER A 95 10.08 -1.12 7.50
C SER A 95 10.58 0.19 6.89
N ALA A 96 11.58 0.13 6.00
CA ALA A 96 12.08 1.33 5.29
C ALA A 96 11.11 1.83 4.22
N GLY A 97 10.31 0.93 3.65
CA GLY A 97 9.25 1.24 2.71
C GLY A 97 7.91 1.57 3.36
N ALA A 98 7.79 1.55 4.69
CA ALA A 98 6.56 1.88 5.40
C ALA A 98 6.27 3.38 5.36
N LEU A 99 5.01 3.76 5.60
CA LEU A 99 4.62 5.15 5.68
C LEU A 99 5.22 5.81 6.95
N PRO A 100 5.87 6.98 6.87
CA PRO A 100 6.32 7.70 8.05
C PRO A 100 5.17 7.99 9.00
N ALA A 101 5.38 7.85 10.31
CA ALA A 101 4.34 8.07 11.31
C ALA A 101 3.74 9.49 11.23
N ASP A 102 4.57 10.49 10.93
CA ASP A 102 4.14 11.89 10.77
C ASP A 102 3.17 12.08 9.59
N ASN A 103 3.19 11.20 8.60
CA ASN A 103 2.28 11.25 7.45
C ASN A 103 0.87 10.74 7.80
N LEU A 104 0.72 9.97 8.89
CA LEU A 104 -0.58 9.43 9.32
C LEU A 104 -1.41 10.45 10.11
N THR A 105 -0.79 11.48 10.71
CA THR A 105 -1.49 12.37 11.64
C THR A 105 -1.88 13.72 11.06
N GLY A 106 -1.19 14.22 10.01
CA GLY A 106 -1.44 15.56 9.46
C GLY A 106 -2.90 15.81 9.07
N TRP A 107 -3.55 14.85 8.42
CA TRP A 107 -4.96 14.93 8.05
C TRP A 107 -5.90 14.93 9.28
N SER A 108 -5.70 14.00 10.21
CA SER A 108 -6.56 13.87 11.39
C SER A 108 -6.41 15.08 12.33
N GLU A 109 -5.19 15.60 12.49
CA GLU A 109 -4.91 16.84 13.21
C GLU A 109 -5.62 18.04 12.56
N GLY A 110 -5.53 18.18 11.23
CA GLY A 110 -6.19 19.25 10.49
C GLY A 110 -7.71 19.20 10.65
N MET A 111 -8.30 18.00 10.58
CA MET A 111 -9.74 17.80 10.81
C MET A 111 -10.15 18.15 12.26
N GLN A 112 -9.35 17.79 13.25
CA GLN A 112 -9.61 18.19 14.65
C GLN A 112 -9.52 19.70 14.85
N GLN A 113 -8.57 20.37 14.19
CA GLN A 113 -8.47 21.83 14.23
C GLN A 113 -9.64 22.51 13.53
N LEU A 114 -10.08 21.97 12.40
CA LEU A 114 -11.26 22.45 11.67
C LEU A 114 -12.53 22.31 12.50
N GLN A 115 -12.72 21.17 13.17
CA GLN A 115 -13.85 20.96 14.08
C GLN A 115 -13.84 21.97 15.22
N ARG A 116 -12.69 22.18 15.86
CA ARG A 116 -12.54 23.19 16.92
C ARG A 116 -12.89 24.60 16.45
N LEU A 117 -12.49 24.97 15.23
CA LEU A 117 -12.85 26.26 14.65
C LEU A 117 -14.36 26.36 14.39
N ALA A 118 -14.98 25.31 13.85
CA ALA A 118 -16.42 25.26 13.64
C ALA A 118 -17.20 25.41 14.96
N ASP A 119 -16.80 24.69 16.01
CA ASP A 119 -17.42 24.77 17.34
C ASP A 119 -17.29 26.18 17.93
N GLN A 120 -16.10 26.81 17.77
CA GLN A 120 -15.89 28.20 18.19
C GLN A 120 -16.82 29.15 17.45
N LEU A 121 -16.96 29.02 16.13
CA LEU A 121 -17.83 29.88 15.32
C LEU A 121 -19.30 29.71 15.71
N ASN A 122 -19.77 28.47 15.93
CA ASN A 122 -21.14 28.20 16.39
C ASN A 122 -21.41 28.81 17.77
N ALA A 123 -20.44 28.72 18.69
CA ALA A 123 -20.58 29.30 20.02
C ALA A 123 -20.68 30.85 20.02
N LEU A 124 -20.19 31.53 18.98
CA LEU A 124 -20.39 32.98 18.81
C LEU A 124 -21.83 33.33 18.47
N ASP A 125 -22.51 32.47 17.70
CA ASP A 125 -23.90 32.67 17.32
C ASP A 125 -24.83 32.45 18.52
N GLU A 126 -24.51 31.47 19.36
CA GLU A 126 -25.29 31.15 20.57
C GLU A 126 -25.06 32.12 21.74
N GLN A 127 -23.83 32.65 21.90
CA GLN A 127 -23.49 33.53 23.02
C GLN A 127 -23.35 34.98 22.58
N LYS A 128 -24.44 35.76 22.75
CA LYS A 128 -24.42 37.22 22.56
C LYS A 128 -23.30 37.86 23.39
N GLY A 129 -22.23 38.30 22.71
CA GLY A 129 -21.12 39.06 23.30
C GLY A 129 -19.73 38.41 23.22
N LYS A 130 -19.61 37.16 22.77
CA LYS A 130 -18.30 36.62 22.36
C LYS A 130 -18.03 36.99 20.91
N TYR A 131 -16.81 37.40 20.62
CA TYR A 131 -16.35 37.72 19.28
C TYR A 131 -15.05 36.97 19.01
N LEU A 132 -14.95 36.35 17.85
CA LEU A 132 -13.67 35.89 17.31
C LEU A 132 -13.06 37.03 16.50
N THR A 133 -11.84 37.43 16.84
CA THR A 133 -11.14 38.45 16.07
C THR A 133 -10.69 37.88 14.72
N VAL A 134 -10.56 38.75 13.72
CA VAL A 134 -10.02 38.37 12.40
C VAL A 134 -8.61 37.78 12.54
N SER A 135 -7.81 38.24 13.51
CA SER A 135 -6.47 37.72 13.78
C SER A 135 -6.49 36.28 14.30
N GLU A 136 -7.42 35.94 15.19
CA GLU A 136 -7.59 34.58 15.69
C GLU A 136 -8.09 33.64 14.58
N LEU A 137 -9.07 34.08 13.78
CA LEU A 137 -9.55 33.31 12.62
C LEU A 137 -8.41 33.02 11.64
N LYS A 138 -7.61 34.03 11.28
CA LYS A 138 -6.43 33.85 10.41
C LYS A 138 -5.43 32.86 10.99
N THR A 139 -5.21 32.92 12.31
CA THR A 139 -4.30 32.01 13.01
C THR A 139 -4.81 30.57 12.95
N ALA A 140 -6.11 30.36 13.18
CA ALA A 140 -6.74 29.04 13.10
C ALA A 140 -6.68 28.47 11.67
N VAL A 141 -7.04 29.27 10.66
CA VAL A 141 -6.97 28.86 9.24
C VAL A 141 -5.54 28.52 8.84
N PHE A 142 -4.56 29.31 9.28
CA PHE A 142 -3.14 29.05 9.01
C PHE A 142 -2.70 27.71 9.64
N ALA A 143 -3.06 27.45 10.89
CA ALA A 143 -2.74 26.19 11.57
C ALA A 143 -3.35 24.98 10.84
N ILE A 144 -4.64 25.07 10.46
CA ILE A 144 -5.35 24.01 9.71
C ILE A 144 -4.64 23.74 8.38
N THR A 145 -4.33 24.80 7.64
CA THR A 145 -3.61 24.72 6.37
C THR A 145 -2.24 24.07 6.55
N GLN A 146 -1.52 24.45 7.60
CA GLN A 146 -0.23 23.85 7.93
C GLN A 146 -0.36 22.36 8.23
N SER A 147 -1.36 21.93 9.00
CA SER A 147 -1.62 20.51 9.29
C SER A 147 -1.92 19.71 8.02
N PHE A 148 -2.78 20.21 7.13
CA PHE A 148 -3.07 19.54 5.86
C PHE A 148 -1.86 19.47 4.92
N ASN A 149 -0.98 20.47 4.95
CA ASN A 149 0.23 20.49 4.13
C ASN A 149 1.36 19.59 4.67
N ARG A 150 1.28 19.09 5.91
CA ARG A 150 2.27 18.13 6.45
C ARG A 150 2.24 16.81 5.70
N ALA A 151 1.06 16.35 5.32
CA ALA A 151 0.87 15.06 4.68
C ALA A 151 -0.27 15.16 3.66
N VAL A 152 0.09 15.42 2.40
CA VAL A 152 -0.89 15.48 1.31
C VAL A 152 -1.42 14.06 1.04
N PRO A 153 -2.74 13.83 1.14
CA PRO A 153 -3.32 12.52 0.84
C PRO A 153 -3.01 12.05 -0.58
N LEU A 154 -2.90 10.74 -0.77
CA LEU A 154 -2.61 10.16 -2.09
C LEU A 154 -3.70 10.53 -3.11
N GLU A 155 -4.95 10.64 -2.67
CA GLU A 155 -6.09 11.04 -3.51
C GLU A 155 -5.88 12.43 -4.12
N GLU A 156 -5.35 13.38 -3.34
CA GLU A 156 -5.04 14.73 -3.85
C GLU A 156 -3.83 14.71 -4.79
N GLN A 157 -2.84 13.86 -4.53
CA GLN A 157 -1.73 13.66 -5.47
C GLN A 157 -2.21 13.08 -6.80
N LEU A 158 -3.14 12.11 -6.76
CA LEU A 158 -3.74 11.52 -7.96
C LEU A 158 -4.62 12.53 -8.70
N ARG A 159 -5.38 13.36 -7.99
CA ARG A 159 -6.15 14.47 -8.62
C ARG A 159 -5.23 15.44 -9.35
N GLN A 160 -4.09 15.80 -8.76
CA GLN A 160 -3.10 16.67 -9.40
C GLN A 160 -2.48 16.05 -10.65
N LEU A 161 -2.24 14.73 -10.64
CA LEU A 161 -1.79 14.00 -11.83
C LEU A 161 -2.88 13.94 -12.91
N ALA A 162 -4.13 13.68 -12.54
CA ALA A 162 -5.27 13.63 -13.46
C ALA A 162 -5.63 14.99 -14.06
N ALA A 163 -5.25 16.10 -13.40
CA ALA A 163 -5.46 17.46 -13.90
C ALA A 163 -4.45 17.88 -14.98
N LEU A 164 -3.43 17.06 -15.27
CA LEU A 164 -2.48 17.34 -16.34
C LEU A 164 -3.11 17.10 -17.72
N PRO A 165 -2.72 17.86 -18.76
CA PRO A 165 -3.18 17.61 -20.12
C PRO A 165 -2.89 16.17 -20.56
N VAL A 166 -3.87 15.50 -21.14
CA VAL A 166 -3.77 14.09 -21.59
C VAL A 166 -2.65 13.89 -22.60
N ASP A 167 -2.34 14.93 -23.38
CA ASP A 167 -1.36 14.90 -24.46
C ASP A 167 0.09 15.09 -23.97
N GLN A 168 0.28 15.33 -22.66
CA GLN A 168 1.59 15.57 -22.08
C GLN A 168 1.99 14.41 -21.14
N PRO A 169 3.21 13.84 -21.29
CA PRO A 169 3.69 12.84 -20.36
C PRO A 169 3.79 13.43 -18.94
N TRP A 170 3.50 12.61 -17.94
CA TRP A 170 3.61 13.04 -16.55
C TRP A 170 5.03 13.50 -16.24
N PRO A 171 5.20 14.60 -15.47
CA PRO A 171 6.50 14.95 -14.93
C PRO A 171 7.07 13.78 -14.14
N ALA A 172 8.25 13.28 -14.52
CA ALA A 172 8.84 12.06 -13.96
C ALA A 172 8.90 12.09 -12.42
N ALA A 173 9.21 13.25 -11.84
CA ALA A 173 9.27 13.45 -10.39
C ALA A 173 7.89 13.29 -9.72
N ARG A 174 6.80 13.79 -10.33
CA ARG A 174 5.45 13.69 -9.75
C ARG A 174 4.89 12.28 -9.84
N GLY A 175 5.07 11.62 -10.98
CA GLY A 175 4.67 10.21 -11.15
C GLY A 175 5.41 9.30 -10.16
N SER A 176 6.73 9.47 -10.06
CA SER A 176 7.55 8.67 -9.13
C SER A 176 7.17 8.89 -7.66
N LEU A 177 6.82 10.12 -7.28
CA LEU A 177 6.42 10.45 -5.91
C LEU A 177 5.06 9.82 -5.55
N ALA A 178 4.07 9.90 -6.45
CA ALA A 178 2.77 9.29 -6.22
C ALA A 178 2.88 7.76 -6.12
N GLU A 179 3.72 7.15 -6.94
CA GLU A 179 3.93 5.71 -6.88
C GLU A 179 4.67 5.28 -5.61
N LEU A 180 5.68 6.03 -5.16
CA LEU A 180 6.33 5.79 -3.88
C LEU A 180 5.32 5.84 -2.73
N HIS A 181 4.45 6.84 -2.71
CA HIS A 181 3.45 6.99 -1.66
C HIS A 181 2.41 5.86 -1.69
N LEU A 182 1.98 5.43 -2.88
CA LEU A 182 1.12 4.26 -3.06
C LEU A 182 1.79 2.98 -2.49
N GLN A 183 3.07 2.77 -2.80
CA GLN A 183 3.82 1.64 -2.26
C GLN A 183 3.92 1.70 -0.73
N GLN A 184 4.19 2.88 -0.17
CA GLN A 184 4.23 3.08 1.28
C GLN A 184 2.90 2.74 1.96
N LEU A 185 1.78 3.13 1.36
CA LEU A 185 0.45 2.80 1.87
C LEU A 185 0.17 1.28 1.79
N ILE A 186 0.56 0.62 0.70
CA ILE A 186 0.40 -0.84 0.55
C ILE A 186 1.24 -1.58 1.62
N VAL A 187 2.49 -1.16 1.83
CA VAL A 187 3.37 -1.76 2.83
C VAL A 187 2.86 -1.51 4.24
N GLU A 188 2.44 -0.29 4.58
CA GLU A 188 1.88 0.02 5.88
C GLU A 188 0.60 -0.80 6.15
N TYR A 189 -0.30 -0.89 5.15
CA TYR A 189 -1.49 -1.73 5.24
C TYR A 189 -1.14 -3.20 5.51
N ALA A 190 -0.16 -3.75 4.81
CA ALA A 190 0.30 -5.14 5.02
C ALA A 190 0.87 -5.34 6.44
N LEU A 191 1.65 -4.38 6.94
CA LEU A 191 2.21 -4.41 8.29
C LEU A 191 1.11 -4.30 9.36
N LEU A 192 0.08 -3.47 9.15
CA LEU A 192 -1.07 -3.37 10.04
C LEU A 192 -1.89 -4.67 10.05
N LYS A 193 -2.15 -5.26 8.89
CA LYS A 193 -2.84 -6.55 8.75
C LYS A 193 -2.11 -7.66 9.50
N ARG A 194 -0.77 -7.66 9.51
CA ARG A 194 0.04 -8.60 10.32
C ARG A 194 -0.09 -8.41 11.82
N LYS A 195 -0.30 -7.17 12.29
CA LYS A 195 -0.48 -6.86 13.72
C LYS A 195 -1.88 -7.21 14.22
N GLN A 196 -2.83 -7.40 13.32
CA GLN A 196 -4.15 -7.88 13.73
C GLN A 196 -4.01 -9.30 14.28
N PRO A 197 -4.61 -9.61 15.46
CA PRO A 197 -4.78 -11.00 15.84
C PRO A 197 -5.53 -11.66 14.69
N ALA A 198 -5.03 -12.81 14.21
CA ALA A 198 -5.69 -13.55 13.15
C ALA A 198 -7.18 -13.57 13.45
N SER A 199 -8.01 -13.02 12.55
CA SER A 199 -9.44 -13.22 12.65
C SER A 199 -9.63 -14.72 12.83
N PRO A 200 -10.42 -15.19 13.82
CA PRO A 200 -10.73 -16.60 13.90
C PRO A 200 -11.22 -16.96 12.51
N THR A 201 -10.45 -17.82 11.84
CA THR A 201 -10.72 -18.37 10.53
C THR A 201 -12.22 -18.51 10.44
N ALA A 202 -12.83 -17.76 9.50
CA ALA A 202 -14.20 -17.98 9.11
C ALA A 202 -14.36 -19.50 9.06
N ALA A 203 -15.10 -20.03 10.04
CA ALA A 203 -15.27 -21.45 10.20
C ALA A 203 -15.67 -21.94 8.82
N LEU A 204 -14.84 -22.82 8.25
CA LEU A 204 -15.25 -23.67 7.14
C LEU A 204 -16.69 -24.07 7.47
N PRO A 205 -17.68 -23.83 6.59
CA PRO A 205 -18.98 -24.42 6.83
C PRO A 205 -18.69 -25.90 7.02
N ALA A 206 -18.94 -26.40 8.23
CA ALA A 206 -18.86 -27.81 8.52
C ALA A 206 -19.68 -28.46 7.43
N THR A 207 -19.00 -29.13 6.50
CA THR A 207 -19.62 -29.87 5.42
C THR A 207 -20.57 -30.81 6.14
N GLY A 208 -21.88 -30.51 6.03
CA GLY A 208 -22.89 -31.31 6.68
C GLY A 208 -22.67 -32.74 6.26
N GLU A 209 -22.32 -33.60 7.22
CA GLU A 209 -22.46 -35.03 7.02
C GLU A 209 -23.95 -35.27 6.74
N PRO A 210 -24.34 -35.81 5.57
CA PRO A 210 -25.68 -36.32 5.44
C PRO A 210 -25.78 -37.52 6.39
N SER A 211 -26.67 -37.38 7.38
CA SER A 211 -27.20 -38.48 8.17
C SER A 211 -27.66 -39.60 7.23
N VAL A 212 -26.88 -40.67 7.13
CA VAL A 212 -27.39 -41.96 6.64
C VAL A 212 -28.06 -42.62 7.84
N SER A 213 -29.31 -42.22 8.07
CA SER A 213 -30.31 -43.06 8.70
C SER A 213 -31.04 -43.78 7.59
N GLU A 214 -30.67 -45.02 7.30
CA GLU A 214 -31.64 -45.97 6.74
C GLU A 214 -31.38 -47.35 7.32
N ALA A 215 -32.20 -47.67 8.31
CA ALA A 215 -32.37 -49.01 8.82
C ALA A 215 -33.38 -49.76 7.93
N VAL A 216 -33.25 -51.08 7.93
CA VAL A 216 -34.26 -52.09 7.58
C VAL A 216 -34.39 -52.44 6.10
N LYS A 217 -33.86 -53.62 5.72
CA LYS A 217 -34.68 -54.85 5.67
C LYS A 217 -33.84 -56.11 5.84
#